data_AF-A0A376ZWY2-F1
#
_entry.id   AF-A0A376ZWY2-F1
#
_cell.length_a   1.000
_cell.length_b   1.000
_cell.length_c   1.000
_cell.angle_alpha   90.00
_cell.angle_beta   90.00
_cell.angle_gamma   90.00
#
_symmetry.space_group_name_H-M   'P 1'
#
loop_
_entity.id
_entity.type
_entity.pdbx_description
1 polymer ?
#
loop_
_entity_poly.entity_id
_entity_poly.type
_entity_poly.pdbx_seq_one_letter_code
_entity_poly.pdbx_strand_id
1 'polypeptide(L)' 'MIEQHIEAGISLCDAVNFLVEKYALVRTDQPGFSTCPRSQLINSIDILRARRATGLMTRDNYRTVNDITQGKHPEAKQ' A
#
# COMPACT_ATOMS: atom_id res chain seq x y z
N MET A 1 7.33 3.58 -11.38
CA MET A 1 5.90 3.56 -11.01
C MET A 1 5.69 3.45 -9.51
N ILE A 2 5.96 2.33 -8.81
CA ILE A 2 5.86 2.28 -7.34
C ILE A 2 7.12 2.85 -6.66
N GLU A 3 8.31 2.55 -7.20
CA GLU A 3 9.60 3.00 -6.66
C GLU A 3 9.69 4.52 -6.59
N GLN A 4 9.27 5.21 -7.65
CA GLN A 4 9.20 6.68 -7.69
C GLN A 4 8.28 7.27 -6.61
N HIS A 5 7.19 6.59 -6.24
CA HIS A 5 6.32 7.06 -5.15
C HIS A 5 7.00 6.84 -3.79
N ILE A 6 7.79 5.77 -3.63
CA ILE A 6 8.58 5.51 -2.42
C ILE A 6 9.69 6.56 -2.27
N GLU A 7 10.39 6.86 -3.36
CA GLU A 7 11.45 7.89 -3.41
C GLU A 7 10.90 9.29 -3.15
N ALA A 8 9.67 9.57 -3.59
CA ALA A 8 8.96 10.83 -3.34
C ALA A 8 8.32 10.91 -1.94
N GLY A 9 8.55 9.93 -1.06
CA GLY A 9 7.96 9.93 0.29
C GLY A 9 6.44 9.78 0.31
N ILE A 10 5.83 9.25 -0.76
CA ILE A 10 4.40 8.98 -0.80
C ILE A 10 4.11 7.69 -0.04
N SER A 11 3.03 7.67 0.75
CA SER A 11 2.64 6.48 1.48
C SER A 11 2.37 5.32 0.52
N LEU A 12 2.74 4.10 0.92
CA LEU A 12 2.48 2.91 0.10
C LEU A 12 0.98 2.73 -0.19
N CYS A 13 0.10 3.15 0.72
CA CYS A 13 -1.35 3.12 0.53
C CYS A 13 -1.78 4.04 -0.63
N ASP A 14 -1.29 5.28 -0.63
CA ASP A 14 -1.63 6.27 -1.66
C ASP A 14 -1.02 5.91 -3.01
N ALA A 15 0.21 5.40 -3.03
CA ALA A 15 0.87 4.93 -4.23
C ALA A 15 0.08 3.82 -4.94
N VAL A 16 -0.47 2.87 -4.18
CA VAL A 16 -1.30 1.80 -4.75
C VAL A 16 -2.68 2.31 -5.14
N ASN A 17 -3.30 3.17 -4.32
CA ASN A 17 -4.59 3.78 -4.67
C ASN A 17 -4.51 4.61 -5.95
N PHE A 18 -3.41 5.33 -6.18
CA PHE A 18 -3.14 6.03 -7.43
C PHE A 18 -3.13 5.07 -8.63
N LEU A 19 -2.53 3.89 -8.49
CA LEU A 19 -2.55 2.87 -9.55
C LEU A 19 -3.95 2.28 -9.76
N VAL A 20 -4.70 2.07 -8.68
CA VAL A 20 -6.10 1.61 -8.75
C VAL A 20 -6.94 2.58 -9.56
N GLU A 21 -6.81 3.89 -9.30
CA GLU A 21 -7.53 4.92 -10.05
C GLU A 21 -7.03 5.02 -11.49
N LYS A 22 -5.71 5.07 -11.70
CA LYS A 22 -5.10 5.23 -13.02
C LYS A 22 -5.46 4.10 -13.99
N TYR A 23 -5.60 2.88 -13.49
CA TYR A 23 -5.88 1.69 -14.31
C TYR A 23 -7.30 1.13 -14.11
N ALA A 24 -8.16 1.84 -13.38
CA ALA A 24 -9.51 1.39 -13.02
C ALA A 24 -9.51 -0.06 -12.47
N LEU A 25 -8.56 -0.37 -11.57
CA LEU A 25 -8.42 -1.71 -11.00
C LEU A 25 -9.58 -2.01 -10.05
N VAL A 26 -9.94 -3.29 -10.01
CA VAL A 26 -11.02 -3.81 -9.15
C VAL A 26 -10.41 -4.64 -8.03
N ARG A 27 -10.92 -4.44 -6.82
CA ARG A 27 -10.50 -5.13 -5.60
C ARG A 27 -11.17 -6.51 -5.50
N THR A 28 -10.38 -7.57 -5.43
CA THR A 28 -10.84 -8.97 -5.58
C THR A 28 -10.96 -9.75 -4.28
N ASP A 29 -10.43 -9.25 -3.15
CA ASP A 29 -10.53 -9.89 -1.83
C ASP A 29 -11.88 -9.66 -1.15
N GLN A 30 -12.84 -9.10 -1.88
CA GLN A 30 -14.18 -8.83 -1.37
C GLN A 30 -15.08 -10.06 -1.54
N PRO A 31 -15.88 -10.43 -0.53
CA PRO A 31 -16.86 -11.49 -0.67
C PRO A 31 -17.87 -11.12 -1.76
N GLY A 32 -18.09 -12.05 -2.70
CA GLY A 32 -18.83 -11.82 -3.95
C GLY A 32 -20.30 -11.42 -3.82
N PHE A 33 -20.85 -11.41 -2.60
CA PHE A 33 -22.21 -10.95 -2.30
C PHE A 33 -22.17 -9.91 -1.19
N SER A 34 -22.02 -8.64 -1.59
CA SER A 34 -22.22 -7.48 -0.72
C SER A 34 -23.26 -6.58 -1.37
N THR A 35 -24.30 -6.22 -0.62
CA THR A 35 -25.40 -5.35 -1.07
C THR A 35 -25.03 -3.87 -1.10
N CYS A 36 -23.81 -3.52 -0.66
CA CYS A 36 -23.33 -2.15 -0.64
C CYS A 36 -22.18 -1.95 -1.65
N PRO A 37 -22.14 -0.82 -2.39
CA PRO A 37 -20.97 -0.47 -3.19
C PRO A 37 -19.75 -0.41 -2.27
N ARG A 38 -18.76 -1.26 -2.53
CA ARG A 38 -17.55 -1.34 -1.71
C ARG A 38 -16.42 -0.58 -2.38
N SER A 39 -15.66 0.14 -1.57
CA SER A 39 -14.50 0.89 -2.06
C SER A 39 -13.50 -0.05 -2.74
N GLN A 40 -13.03 0.37 -3.92
CA GLN A 40 -11.95 -0.30 -4.64
C GLN A 40 -10.58 0.06 -4.07
N LEU A 41 -10.52 1.14 -3.27
CA LEU A 41 -9.30 1.60 -2.63
C LEU A 41 -8.89 0.65 -1.50
N ILE A 42 -7.58 0.56 -1.31
CA ILE A 42 -6.98 -0.12 -0.18
C ILE A 42 -6.74 0.85 0.97
N ASN A 43 -6.68 0.32 2.19
CA ASN A 43 -6.39 1.08 3.40
C ASN A 43 -5.13 0.55 4.10
N SER A 44 -4.73 1.21 5.19
CA SER A 44 -3.57 0.81 5.99
C SER A 44 -3.71 -0.58 6.62
N ILE A 45 -4.92 -1.07 6.89
CA ILE A 45 -5.18 -2.42 7.39
C ILE A 45 -4.87 -3.46 6.32
N ASP A 46 -5.22 -3.19 5.07
CA ASP A 46 -4.92 -4.06 3.93
C ASP A 46 -3.41 -4.19 3.74
N ILE A 47 -2.68 -3.07 3.83
CA ILE A 47 -1.21 -3.05 3.83
C ILE A 47 -0.64 -3.88 4.99
N LEU A 48 -1.20 -3.75 6.20
CA LEU A 48 -0.75 -4.53 7.36
C LEU A 48 -0.99 -6.04 7.18
N ARG A 49 -2.13 -6.42 6.60
CA ARG A 49 -2.45 -7.81 6.25
C ARG A 49 -1.50 -8.36 5.21
N ALA A 50 -1.21 -7.58 4.16
CA ALA A 50 -0.23 -7.95 3.14
C ALA A 50 1.16 -8.15 3.74
N ARG A 51 1.62 -7.24 4.61
CA ARG A 51 2.90 -7.37 5.33
C ARG A 51 2.98 -8.66 6.16
N ARG A 52 1.88 -9.05 6.81
CA ARG A 52 1.82 -10.31 7.56
C ARG A 52 1.91 -11.51 6.62
N ALA A 53 1.15 -11.51 5.52
CA ALA A 53 1.16 -12.59 4.55
C ALA A 53 2.51 -12.78 3.85
N THR A 54 3.26 -11.69 3.64
CA THR A 54 4.58 -11.71 2.99
C THR A 54 5.75 -11.87 3.97
N GLY A 55 5.49 -11.97 5.28
CA GLY A 55 6.55 -12.09 6.28
C GLY A 55 7.33 -10.80 6.55
N LEU A 56 6.89 -9.65 6.06
CA LEU A 56 7.52 -8.32 6.26
C LEU A 56 7.22 -7.69 7.64
N MET A 57 6.89 -8.52 8.63
CA MET A 57 6.77 -8.12 10.04
C MET A 57 8.04 -8.44 10.86
N THR A 58 9.12 -8.88 10.21
CA THR A 58 10.38 -9.22 10.88
C THR A 58 11.13 -7.99 11.40
N ARG A 59 11.85 -8.17 12.51
CA ARG A 59 12.51 -7.08 13.27
C ARG A 59 13.57 -6.34 12.46
N ASP A 60 14.33 -7.04 11.62
CA ASP A 60 15.47 -6.47 10.90
C ASP A 60 15.05 -5.44 9.85
N ASN A 61 13.91 -5.66 9.19
CA ASN A 61 13.38 -4.78 8.15
C ASN A 61 12.16 -3.95 8.62
N TYR A 62 11.76 -4.08 9.89
CA TYR A 62 10.55 -3.48 10.43
C TYR A 62 10.53 -1.96 10.23
N ARG A 63 11.64 -1.29 10.54
CA ARG A 63 11.76 0.18 10.46
C ARG A 63 11.59 0.66 9.03
N THR A 64 12.37 0.10 8.10
CA THR A 64 12.32 0.47 6.67
C THR A 64 10.93 0.25 6.09
N VAL A 65 10.32 -0.92 6.32
CA VAL A 65 8.96 -1.21 5.83
C VAL A 65 7.95 -0.25 6.46
N ASN A 66 8.07 0.05 7.75
CA ASN A 66 7.19 0.99 8.43
C ASN A 66 7.30 2.40 7.83
N ASP A 67 8.52 2.89 7.60
CA ASP A 67 8.76 4.22 7.07
C ASP A 67 8.21 4.35 5.64
N ILE A 68 8.40 3.34 4.79
CA ILE A 68 7.79 3.27 3.45
C ILE A 68 6.26 3.28 3.53
N THR A 69 5.67 2.46 4.43
CA THR A 69 4.20 2.39 4.55
C THR A 69 3.58 3.71 4.99
N GLN A 70 4.34 4.54 5.71
CA GLN A 70 3.92 5.84 6.23
C GLN A 70 4.33 7.02 5.34
N GLY A 71 5.02 6.79 4.23
CA GLY A 71 5.58 7.88 3.41
C GLY A 71 6.70 8.67 4.11
N LYS A 72 7.34 8.06 5.12
CA LYS A 72 8.46 8.65 5.88
C LYS A 72 9.82 8.16 5.39
N HIS A 73 9.84 7.39 4.30
CA HIS A 73 11.07 6.98 3.67
C HIS A 73 11.81 8.25 3.21
N PRO A 74 13.10 8.43 3.58
CA PRO A 74 13.83 9.63 3.22
C PRO A 74 13.80 9.79 1.70
N GLU A 75 13.45 10.99 1.25
CA GLU A 75 13.51 11.33 -0.16
C GLU A 75 14.97 11.14 -0.61
N ALA A 76 15.16 10.35 -1.66
CA ALA A 76 16.47 10.26 -2.28
C ALA A 76 16.75 11.65 -2.90
N LYS A 77 17.55 12.47 -2.21
CA LYS A 77 18.11 13.68 -2.80
C LYS A 77 18.97 13.26 -3.99
N GLN A 78 18.45 13.49 -5.20
CA GLN A 78 19.24 13.51 -6.43
C GLN A 78 20.24 14.67 -6.39
#